data_AF-A0A7K8TP59-F1
#
_entry.id   AF-A0A7K8TP59-F1
#
_cell.length_a   1.000
_cell.length_b   1.000
_cell.length_c   1.000
_cell.angle_alpha   90.00
_cell.angle_beta   90.00
_cell.angle_gamma   90.00
#
_symmetry.space_group_name_H-M   'P 1'
#
loop_
_entity.id
_entity.type
_entity.pdbx_description
1 polymer ?
#
loop_
_entity_poly.entity_id
_entity_poly.type
_entity_poly.pdbx_seq_one_letter_code
_entity_poly.pdbx_strand_id
1 'polypeptide(L)'
;ARTVMTYIAKKCGICFQPPSVILIYKDDNKDKTRQRIMPVRNFSKFSDCSMAAEQLKNNPRHKAYLEGVSLHQLKKLYSLLKGHLGGETLAESLEKFRQEETIDPEEDMNKLDDKELARRKSIMDELFEKNRKKKDDPDFIYDIEVEFPQDEQLESCGWDAESGEEI
;
A
#
# COMPACT_ATOMS: atom_id res chain seq x y z
N ALA A 1 3.86 39.32 -1.16
CA ALA A 1 3.51 37.98 -1.64
C ALA A 1 4.31 36.95 -0.83
N ARG A 2 3.64 36.02 -0.13
CA ARG A 2 4.32 34.96 0.64
C ARG A 2 4.62 33.82 -0.34
N THR A 3 5.89 33.61 -0.66
CA THR A 3 6.33 32.50 -1.51
C THR A 3 5.85 31.20 -0.86
N VAL A 4 4.92 30.49 -1.50
CA VAL A 4 4.52 29.15 -1.06
C VAL A 4 5.70 28.26 -1.40
N MET A 5 6.56 27.98 -0.41
CA MET A 5 7.64 27.03 -0.60
C MET A 5 7.02 25.64 -0.74
N THR A 6 7.01 25.13 -1.96
CA THR A 6 6.58 23.78 -2.28
C THR A 6 7.72 22.82 -2.00
N TYR A 7 7.49 21.89 -1.07
CA TYR A 7 8.45 20.86 -0.70
C TYR A 7 7.97 19.52 -1.24
N ILE A 8 8.78 18.87 -2.07
CA ILE A 8 8.45 17.55 -2.62
C ILE A 8 9.10 16.49 -1.75
N ALA A 9 8.27 15.69 -1.07
CA ALA A 9 8.71 14.52 -0.33
C ALA A 9 9.22 13.43 -1.29
N LYS A 10 10.46 12.96 -1.11
CA LYS A 10 11.05 11.88 -1.91
C LYS A 10 11.06 10.53 -1.20
N LYS A 11 11.55 10.51 0.04
CA LYS A 11 11.67 9.29 0.83
C LYS A 11 11.26 9.55 2.28
N CYS A 12 10.60 8.59 2.88
CA CYS A 12 10.22 8.62 4.29
C CYS A 12 10.69 7.33 4.97
N GLY A 13 11.13 7.42 6.22
CA GLY A 13 11.64 6.29 6.99
C GLY A 13 11.58 6.55 8.49
N ILE A 14 12.00 5.57 9.29
CA ILE A 14 12.10 5.70 10.74
C ILE A 14 13.49 5.34 11.25
N CYS A 15 13.84 5.94 12.39
CA CYS A 15 14.95 5.59 13.22
C CYS A 15 14.39 5.13 14.58
N PHE A 16 14.93 4.04 15.13
CA PHE A 16 14.44 3.45 16.37
C PHE A 16 15.12 4.02 17.62
N GLN A 17 16.36 4.52 17.50
CA GLN A 17 17.15 5.01 18.62
C GLN A 17 17.89 6.31 18.23
N PRO A 18 17.40 7.50 18.67
CA PRO A 18 16.11 7.77 19.32
C PRO A 18 14.94 7.68 18.32
N PRO A 19 13.72 7.31 18.77
CA PRO A 19 12.56 7.13 17.91
C PRO A 19 12.24 8.41 17.12
N SER A 20 12.44 8.38 15.81
CA SER A 20 12.34 9.56 14.94
C SER A 20 11.89 9.19 13.53
N VAL A 21 10.98 9.97 12.94
CA VAL A 21 10.60 9.86 11.53
C VAL A 21 11.54 10.73 10.70
N ILE A 22 12.16 10.15 9.68
CA ILE A 22 13.08 10.83 8.77
C ILE A 22 12.36 11.08 7.45
N LEU A 23 12.40 12.33 6.99
CA LEU A 23 11.87 12.74 5.69
C LEU A 23 12.99 13.34 4.84
N ILE A 24 13.20 12.77 3.66
CA ILE A 24 14.08 13.34 2.64
C ILE A 24 13.19 14.05 1.63
N TYR A 25 13.37 15.35 1.50
CA TYR A 25 12.58 16.20 0.62
C TYR A 25 13.49 17.03 -0.30
N LYS A 26 12.91 17.50 -1.41
CA LYS A 26 13.53 18.44 -2.34
C LYS A 26 12.79 19.77 -2.24
N ASP A 27 13.56 20.85 -2.25
CA ASP A 27 13.04 22.22 -2.33
C ASP A 27 13.06 22.61 -3.81
N ASP A 28 11.90 23.01 -4.35
CA ASP A 28 11.74 23.35 -5.76
C ASP A 28 12.67 24.51 -6.18
N ASN A 29 13.05 25.38 -5.24
CA ASN A 29 13.89 26.53 -5.54
C ASN A 29 15.38 26.21 -5.58
N LYS A 30 15.83 25.13 -4.94
CA LYS A 30 17.26 24.93 -4.64
C LYS A 30 17.85 23.64 -5.20
N ASP A 31 17.05 22.80 -5.85
CA ASP A 31 17.40 21.48 -6.42
C ASP A 31 18.12 20.50 -5.47
N LYS A 32 18.46 20.93 -4.26
CA LYS A 32 19.19 20.20 -3.24
C LYS A 32 18.21 19.38 -2.41
N THR A 33 18.57 18.12 -2.21
CA THR A 33 17.90 17.25 -1.26
C THR A 33 18.26 17.66 0.16
N ARG A 34 17.25 17.66 1.03
CA ARG A 34 17.39 17.96 2.45
C ARG A 34 16.77 16.84 3.26
N GLN A 35 17.35 16.57 4.41
CA GLN A 35 16.81 15.63 5.37
C GLN A 35 16.20 16.40 6.55
N ARG A 36 15.03 15.95 6.99
CA ARG A 36 14.40 16.41 8.22
C ARG A 36 14.18 15.24 9.15
N ILE A 37 14.61 15.40 10.39
CA ILE A 37 14.42 14.43 11.46
C ILE A 37 13.29 14.97 12.35
N MET A 38 12.25 14.16 12.54
CA MET A 38 11.06 14.49 13.33
C MET A 38 11.01 13.53 14.51
N PRO A 39 11.37 13.99 15.72
CA PRO A 39 11.39 13.11 16.88
C PRO A 39 9.97 12.70 17.25
N VAL A 40 9.78 11.41 17.50
CA VAL A 40 8.52 10.86 18.00
C VAL A 40 8.58 10.88 19.52
N ARG A 41 7.71 11.67 20.15
CA ARG A 41 7.61 11.78 21.61
C ARG A 41 6.34 11.11 22.09
N ASN A 42 6.36 10.61 23.33
CA ASN A 42 5.20 10.01 24.00
C ASN A 42 4.57 8.84 23.22
N PHE A 43 5.38 8.08 22.47
CA PHE A 43 4.91 6.90 21.76
C PHE A 43 5.37 5.65 22.50
N SER A 44 4.44 4.71 22.66
CA SER A 44 4.62 3.48 23.43
C SER A 44 4.10 2.29 22.64
N LYS A 45 4.36 1.07 23.10
CA LYS A 45 3.80 -0.16 22.50
C LYS A 45 2.27 -0.22 22.54
N PHE A 46 1.62 0.63 23.32
CA PHE A 46 0.15 0.70 23.45
C PHE A 46 -0.48 1.88 22.71
N SER A 47 0.30 2.79 22.14
CA SER A 47 -0.27 3.96 21.46
C SER A 47 -0.86 3.61 20.10
N ASP A 48 -1.89 4.37 19.71
CA ASP A 48 -2.56 4.23 18.43
C ASP A 48 -1.74 4.82 17.27
N CYS A 49 -1.38 3.97 16.31
CA CYS A 49 -0.58 4.36 15.15
C CYS A 49 -1.30 5.37 14.25
N SER A 50 -2.63 5.29 14.14
CA SER A 50 -3.45 6.21 13.35
C SER A 50 -3.42 7.62 13.93
N MET A 51 -3.73 7.76 15.21
CA MET A 51 -3.71 9.06 15.90
C MET A 51 -2.31 9.69 15.88
N ALA A 52 -1.26 8.89 16.11
CA ALA A 52 0.11 9.38 16.05
C ALA A 52 0.49 9.91 14.65
N ALA A 53 0.08 9.21 13.58
CA ALA A 53 0.30 9.63 12.20
C ALA A 53 -0.43 10.95 11.86
N GLU A 54 -1.70 11.07 12.29
CA GLU A 54 -2.48 12.29 12.11
C GLU A 54 -1.89 13.48 12.87
N GLN A 55 -1.48 13.27 14.12
CA GLN A 55 -0.83 14.30 14.92
C GLN A 55 0.47 14.80 14.26
N LEU A 56 1.27 13.89 13.69
CA LEU A 56 2.49 14.26 12.97
C LEU A 56 2.18 15.09 11.72
N LYS A 57 1.18 14.68 10.94
CA LYS A 57 0.77 15.37 9.71
C LYS A 57 0.15 16.75 9.99
N ASN A 58 -0.62 16.87 11.06
CA ASN A 58 -1.29 18.10 11.45
C ASN A 58 -0.38 19.08 12.20
N ASN A 59 0.81 18.66 12.61
CA ASN A 59 1.74 19.54 13.32
C ASN A 59 2.19 20.70 12.41
N PRO A 60 1.97 21.97 12.79
CA PRO A 60 2.26 23.13 11.95
C PRO A 60 3.74 23.22 11.54
N ARG A 61 4.65 22.62 12.31
CA ARG A 61 6.09 22.58 11.97
C ARG A 61 6.42 21.69 10.80
N HIS A 62 5.64 20.63 10.58
CA HIS A 62 5.95 19.55 9.63
C HIS A 62 4.93 19.47 8.49
N LYS A 63 3.75 20.07 8.66
CA LYS A 63 2.64 20.07 7.68
C LYS A 63 3.08 20.42 6.25
N ALA A 64 3.87 21.47 6.08
CA ALA A 64 4.35 21.92 4.77
C ALA A 64 5.21 20.88 4.02
N TYR A 65 5.86 19.96 4.74
CA TYR A 65 6.73 18.94 4.14
C TYR A 65 6.01 17.60 3.97
N LEU A 66 4.95 17.37 4.76
CA LEU A 66 4.19 16.13 4.77
C LEU A 66 2.95 16.17 3.88
N GLU A 67 2.74 17.27 3.15
CA GLU A 67 1.62 17.42 2.21
C GLU A 67 1.63 16.32 1.14
N GLY A 68 2.82 16.02 0.59
CA GLY A 68 3.01 14.94 -0.38
C GLY A 68 3.12 13.53 0.21
N VAL A 69 3.03 13.35 1.53
CA VAL A 69 3.14 12.03 2.18
C VAL A 69 1.74 11.53 2.54
N SER A 70 1.44 10.28 2.15
CA SER A 70 0.15 9.67 2.47
C SER A 70 0.06 9.34 3.96
N LEU A 71 -1.15 9.43 4.52
CA LEU A 71 -1.40 9.05 5.92
C LEU A 71 -1.11 7.56 6.14
N HIS A 72 -1.38 6.73 5.13
CA HIS A 72 -1.11 5.31 5.17
C HIS A 72 0.40 5.02 5.34
N GLN A 73 1.27 5.69 4.59
CA GLN A 73 2.72 5.55 4.75
C GLN A 73 3.19 5.92 6.17
N LEU A 74 2.68 7.03 6.73
CA LEU A 74 3.01 7.41 8.10
C LEU A 74 2.51 6.37 9.11
N LYS A 75 1.30 5.86 8.94
CA LYS A 75 0.74 4.80 9.79
C LYS A 75 1.61 3.54 9.76
N LYS A 76 2.07 3.12 8.57
CA LYS A 76 3.00 1.98 8.39
C LYS A 76 4.29 2.19 9.19
N LEU A 77 4.88 3.39 9.09
CA LEU A 77 6.07 3.76 9.86
C LEU A 77 5.84 3.70 11.38
N TYR A 78 4.69 4.19 11.88
CA TYR A 78 4.36 4.10 13.30
C TYR A 78 4.12 2.66 13.76
N SER A 79 3.51 1.82 12.94
CA SER A 79 3.33 0.40 13.25
C SER A 79 4.66 -0.36 13.30
N LEU A 80 5.61 -0.06 12.41
CA LEU A 80 6.98 -0.59 12.50
C LEU A 80 7.66 -0.18 13.81
N LEU A 81 7.48 1.09 14.21
CA LEU A 81 8.02 1.60 15.47
C LEU A 81 7.38 0.91 16.68
N LYS A 82 6.07 0.64 16.63
CA LYS A 82 5.34 -0.11 17.66
C LYS A 82 5.84 -1.55 17.77
N GLY A 83 6.03 -2.25 16.66
CA GLY A 83 6.59 -3.61 16.62
C GLY A 83 7.98 -3.66 17.26
N HIS A 84 8.85 -2.73 16.88
CA HIS A 84 10.19 -2.64 17.48
C HIS A 84 10.16 -2.34 18.99
N LEU A 85 9.23 -1.50 19.48
CA LEU A 85 9.03 -1.28 20.92
C LEU A 85 8.46 -2.52 21.63
N GLY A 86 7.78 -3.40 20.90
CA GLY A 86 7.30 -4.70 21.37
C GLY A 86 8.36 -5.81 21.36
N GLY A 87 9.54 -5.55 20.78
CA GLY A 87 10.61 -6.55 20.63
C GLY A 87 10.55 -7.37 19.34
N GLU A 88 9.67 -7.02 18.40
CA GLU A 88 9.62 -7.66 17.08
C GLU A 88 10.80 -7.22 16.22
N THR A 89 11.27 -8.13 15.36
CA THR A 89 12.32 -7.78 14.40
C THR A 89 11.73 -6.98 13.23
N LEU A 90 12.60 -6.23 12.55
CA LEU A 90 12.21 -5.45 11.37
C LEU A 90 11.76 -6.34 10.22
N ALA A 91 12.35 -7.53 10.10
CA ALA A 91 12.01 -8.50 9.07
C ALA A 91 10.58 -9.01 9.29
N GLU A 92 10.26 -9.50 10.49
CA GLU A 92 8.92 -9.99 10.83
C GLU A 92 7.86 -8.89 10.65
N SER A 93 8.16 -7.67 11.10
CA SER A 93 7.25 -6.55 10.97
C SER A 93 6.99 -6.20 9.50
N LEU A 94 8.02 -6.27 8.64
CA LEU A 94 7.90 -5.98 7.22
C LEU A 94 7.20 -7.10 6.46
N GLU A 95 7.41 -8.36 6.85
CA GLU A 95 6.73 -9.52 6.27
C GLU A 95 5.22 -9.46 6.51
N LYS A 96 4.79 -9.12 7.74
CA LYS A 96 3.37 -8.86 8.05
C LYS A 96 2.78 -7.80 7.11
N PHE A 97 3.50 -6.70 6.87
CA PHE A 97 3.04 -5.67 5.93
C PHE A 97 2.99 -6.14 4.48
N ARG A 98 3.95 -6.96 4.06
CA ARG A 98 3.94 -7.52 2.70
C ARG A 98 2.73 -8.41 2.52
N GLN A 99 2.48 -9.34 3.45
CA GLN A 99 1.31 -10.21 3.44
C GLN A 99 -0.01 -9.43 3.45
N GLU A 100 -0.09 -8.31 4.18
CA GLU A 100 -1.26 -7.43 4.16
C GLU A 100 -1.45 -6.67 2.83
N GLU A 101 -0.37 -6.37 2.10
CA GLU A 101 -0.40 -5.60 0.85
C GLU A 101 -0.44 -6.47 -0.42
N THR A 102 0.08 -7.69 -0.39
CA THR A 102 0.06 -8.64 -1.51
C THR A 102 -1.13 -9.58 -1.38
N ILE A 103 -2.04 -9.53 -2.36
CA ILE A 103 -3.09 -10.53 -2.51
C ILE A 103 -2.45 -11.71 -3.25
N ASP A 104 -2.25 -12.82 -2.56
CA ASP A 104 -1.87 -14.07 -3.23
C ASP A 104 -3.09 -14.62 -3.99
N PRO A 105 -2.96 -14.93 -5.30
CA PRO A 105 -4.07 -15.41 -6.12
C PRO A 105 -4.54 -16.82 -5.74
N GLU A 106 -3.75 -17.58 -4.98
CA GLU A 106 -4.04 -18.96 -4.54
C GLU A 106 -4.64 -19.03 -3.13
N GLU A 107 -4.81 -17.90 -2.43
CA GLU A 107 -5.29 -17.92 -1.05
C GLU A 107 -6.82 -18.14 -0.99
N ASP A 108 -7.24 -19.10 -0.16
CA ASP A 108 -8.65 -19.48 0.03
C ASP A 108 -9.42 -18.37 0.75
N MET A 109 -9.96 -17.45 -0.05
CA MET A 109 -10.70 -16.25 0.38
C MET A 109 -11.92 -16.53 1.25
N ASN A 110 -12.37 -17.78 1.35
CA ASN A 110 -13.52 -18.18 2.17
C ASN A 110 -13.18 -18.42 3.65
N LYS A 111 -11.89 -18.45 4.02
CA LYS A 111 -11.45 -18.67 5.41
C LYS A 111 -11.16 -17.37 6.18
N LEU A 112 -11.18 -16.23 5.49
CA LEU A 112 -10.80 -14.94 6.05
C LEU A 112 -11.96 -14.26 6.76
N ASP A 113 -11.64 -13.39 7.72
CA ASP A 113 -12.62 -12.57 8.43
C ASP A 113 -13.18 -11.46 7.52
N ASP A 114 -14.43 -11.06 7.71
CA ASP A 114 -15.16 -10.10 6.86
C ASP A 114 -14.41 -8.76 6.70
N LYS A 115 -13.67 -8.34 7.73
CA LYS A 115 -12.88 -7.10 7.73
C LYS A 115 -11.64 -7.18 6.85
N GLU A 116 -11.01 -8.34 6.79
CA GLU A 116 -9.85 -8.58 5.94
C GLU A 116 -10.28 -8.77 4.49
N LEU A 117 -11.43 -9.43 4.28
CA LEU A 117 -12.05 -9.57 2.97
C LEU A 117 -12.40 -8.21 2.36
N ALA A 118 -12.98 -7.29 3.13
CA ALA A 118 -13.27 -5.93 2.66
C ALA A 118 -12.00 -5.15 2.27
N ARG A 119 -10.90 -5.31 3.02
CA ARG A 119 -9.61 -4.70 2.68
C ARG A 119 -9.04 -5.28 1.40
N ARG A 120 -9.03 -6.61 1.26
CA ARG A 120 -8.55 -7.30 0.05
C ARG A 120 -9.36 -6.93 -1.17
N LYS A 121 -10.69 -6.85 -1.05
CA LYS A 121 -11.57 -6.36 -2.13
C LYS A 121 -11.20 -4.93 -2.55
N SER A 122 -10.99 -4.03 -1.59
CA SER A 122 -10.55 -2.67 -1.91
C SER A 122 -9.18 -2.65 -2.63
N ILE A 123 -8.26 -3.53 -2.25
CA ILE A 123 -6.95 -3.65 -2.92
C ILE A 123 -7.12 -4.22 -4.35
N MET A 124 -8.00 -5.21 -4.56
CA MET A 124 -8.35 -5.72 -5.88
C MET A 124 -8.93 -4.64 -6.77
N ASP A 125 -9.91 -3.88 -6.26
CA ASP A 125 -10.57 -2.80 -7.00
C ASP A 125 -9.55 -1.70 -7.38
N GLU A 126 -8.66 -1.30 -6.48
CA GLU A 126 -7.59 -0.35 -6.78
C GLU A 126 -6.58 -0.86 -7.82
N LEU A 127 -6.19 -2.14 -7.75
CA LEU A 127 -5.30 -2.77 -8.73
C LEU A 127 -5.96 -2.86 -10.10
N PHE A 128 -7.25 -3.19 -10.13
CA PHE A 128 -8.03 -3.24 -11.34
C PHE A 128 -8.13 -1.85 -11.98
N GLU A 129 -8.48 -0.81 -11.22
CA GLU A 129 -8.56 0.56 -11.73
C GLU A 129 -7.24 1.08 -12.27
N LYS A 130 -6.11 0.79 -11.60
CA LYS A 130 -4.77 1.18 -12.06
C LYS A 130 -4.35 0.45 -13.33
N ASN A 131 -4.74 -0.81 -13.49
CA ASN A 131 -4.43 -1.62 -14.69
C ASN A 131 -5.51 -1.56 -15.77
N ARG A 132 -6.58 -0.77 -15.57
CA ARG A 132 -7.68 -0.66 -16.51
C ARG A 132 -7.24 0.11 -17.76
N LYS A 133 -6.78 -0.63 -18.77
CA LYS A 133 -6.54 -0.11 -20.12
C LYS A 133 -7.83 0.52 -20.65
N LYS A 134 -7.81 1.83 -20.91
CA LYS A 134 -8.97 2.52 -21.50
C LYS A 134 -8.91 2.41 -23.02
N LYS A 135 -10.06 2.59 -23.68
CA LYS A 135 -10.16 2.62 -25.15
C LYS A 135 -9.23 3.65 -25.81
N ASP A 136 -8.84 4.69 -25.07
CA ASP A 136 -7.98 5.77 -25.54
C ASP A 136 -6.47 5.55 -25.25
N ASP A 137 -6.08 4.42 -24.65
CA ASP A 137 -4.67 4.07 -24.44
C ASP A 137 -4.04 3.50 -25.72
N PRO A 138 -2.77 3.81 -26.02
CA PRO A 138 -2.08 3.34 -27.23
C PRO A 138 -1.87 1.82 -27.28
N ASP A 139 -1.94 1.14 -26.13
CA ASP A 139 -1.86 -0.33 -25.99
C ASP A 139 -3.25 -1.02 -25.98
N PHE A 140 -4.31 -0.27 -26.28
CA PHE A 140 -5.65 -0.83 -26.42
C PHE A 140 -5.78 -1.52 -27.78
N ILE A 141 -5.71 -2.85 -27.75
CA ILE A 141 -5.93 -3.70 -28.93
C ILE A 141 -7.38 -4.17 -28.89
N TYR A 142 -8.13 -3.88 -29.96
CA TYR A 142 -9.44 -4.47 -30.20
C TYR A 142 -9.28 -5.96 -30.54
N ASP A 143 -10.15 -6.80 -29.99
CA ASP A 143 -10.19 -8.25 -30.25
C ASP A 143 -8.85 -8.94 -30.03
N ILE A 144 -8.35 -8.89 -28.78
CA ILE A 144 -7.21 -9.72 -28.38
C ILE A 144 -7.66 -11.19 -28.38
N GLU A 145 -7.44 -11.86 -29.49
CA GLU A 145 -7.51 -13.32 -29.57
C GLU A 145 -6.32 -13.88 -28.79
N VAL A 146 -6.58 -14.28 -27.54
CA VAL A 146 -5.61 -15.03 -26.74
C VAL A 146 -5.79 -16.50 -27.05
N GLU A 147 -4.77 -17.12 -27.64
CA GLU A 147 -4.69 -18.57 -27.75
C GLU A 147 -4.43 -19.13 -26.35
N PHE A 148 -5.47 -19.70 -25.73
CA PHE A 148 -5.33 -20.41 -24.47
C PHE A 148 -4.40 -21.60 -24.71
N PRO A 149 -3.32 -21.78 -23.91
CA PRO A 149 -2.47 -22.95 -24.05
C PRO A 149 -3.34 -24.20 -23.89
N GLN A 150 -3.38 -25.03 -24.93
CA GLN A 150 -4.21 -26.25 -24.99
C GLN A 150 -3.69 -27.37 -24.06
N ASP A 151 -2.58 -27.14 -23.35
CA ASP A 151 -1.79 -28.17 -22.67
C ASP A 151 -2.00 -28.29 -21.16
N GLU A 152 -2.96 -27.59 -20.56
CA GLU A 152 -3.39 -27.87 -19.18
C GLU A 152 -4.89 -28.12 -19.17
N GLN A 153 -5.23 -29.41 -19.33
CA GLN A 153 -6.54 -30.00 -19.09
C GLN A 153 -7.70 -29.08 -19.46
N LEU A 154 -8.26 -29.28 -20.66
CA LEU A 154 -9.71 -29.21 -20.82
C LEU A 154 -10.31 -30.13 -19.74
N GLU A 155 -10.49 -29.60 -18.54
CA GLU A 155 -11.35 -30.19 -17.53
C GLU A 155 -12.66 -30.39 -18.27
N SER A 156 -13.06 -31.65 -18.41
CA SER A 156 -14.36 -31.97 -18.97
C SER A 156 -15.38 -31.29 -18.08
N CYS A 157 -15.82 -30.10 -18.50
CA CYS A 157 -16.92 -29.38 -17.87
C CYS A 157 -18.10 -30.33 -17.93
N GLY A 158 -18.36 -31.06 -16.84
CA GLY A 158 -19.49 -31.99 -16.69
C GLY A 158 -20.86 -31.31 -16.68
N TRP A 159 -20.90 -30.06 -17.16
CA TRP A 159 -22.08 -29.24 -17.40
C TRP A 159 -22.56 -29.30 -18.85
N ASP A 160 -21.77 -29.88 -19.78
CA ASP A 160 -22.20 -30.11 -21.18
C ASP A 160 -22.54 -31.59 -21.47
N ALA A 161 -22.62 -32.42 -20.42
CA ALA A 161 -22.97 -33.84 -20.52
C ALA A 161 -24.45 -34.12 -20.21
N GLU A 162 -25.36 -33.17 -20.48
CA GLU A 162 -26.79 -33.47 -20.60
C GLU A 162 -27.42 -32.79 -21.81
N SER A 163 -27.15 -33.31 -23.00
CA SER A 163 -27.98 -33.05 -24.18
C SER A 163 -28.51 -34.36 -24.78
N GLY A 164 -29.68 -34.77 -24.25
CA GLY A 164 -30.80 -35.34 -24.99
C GLY A 164 -30.62 -36.61 -25.83
N GLU A 165 -30.88 -37.78 -25.22
CA GLU A 165 -31.44 -38.93 -25.95
C GLU A 165 -32.97 -38.95 -25.73
N GLU A 166 -33.72 -38.37 -26.68
CA GLU A 166 -35.12 -38.74 -26.91
C GLU A 166 -35.14 -40.05 -27.72
N ILE A 167 -35.59 -41.15 -27.11
CA ILE A 167 -36.19 -42.31 -27.81
C ILE A 167 -37.42 -42.77 -27.03
#